data_AF-A0A925ZQF4-F1
#
_entry.id   AF-A0A925ZQF4-F1
#
_cell.length_a   1.000
_cell.length_b   1.000
_cell.length_c   1.000
_cell.angle_alpha   90.00
_cell.angle_beta   90.00
_cell.angle_gamma   90.00
#
_symmetry.space_group_name_H-M   'P 1'
#
loop_
_entity.id
_entity.type
_entity.pdbx_description
1 polymer ?
#
loop_
_entity_poly.entity_id
_entity_poly.type
_entity_poly.pdbx_seq_one_letter_code
_entity_poly.pdbx_strand_id
1 'polypeptide(L)'
;MTEGERISSFCRPGPRKVDVLFVVDDSSSMADEAALLARNAAPFGHVLTAPDVGVDVRVAVTRGGARECGGELGALLDITCRQRGEEFRTDVPSDGAPAADVRADGCEASCTLDAFGGPLPPPSLVDIPESAGPPWLAELHGQPSGLSRAPLADSLACLLPVGIGGCEQESPLSAMLAAIARSLDAEDPAYGWMREDASFFGVLITDEDEIDPQLPLIAAARLRELLAFK
;
A
#
# COMPACT_ATOMS: atom_id res chain seq x y z
N MET A 1 -48.00 0.42 -33.03
CA MET A 1 -46.94 1.29 -32.49
C MET A 1 -47.36 1.72 -31.09
N THR A 2 -46.93 0.99 -30.07
CA THR A 2 -47.08 1.39 -28.67
C THR A 2 -45.71 1.85 -28.19
N GLU A 3 -45.60 3.16 -28.12
CA GLU A 3 -44.44 3.93 -27.73
C GLU A 3 -44.39 4.00 -26.20
N GLY A 4 -43.43 3.32 -25.58
CA GLY A 4 -43.37 3.24 -24.11
C GLY A 4 -42.11 2.64 -23.49
N GLU A 5 -41.26 1.94 -24.25
CA GLU A 5 -39.95 1.48 -23.78
C GLU A 5 -38.86 2.51 -24.15
N ARG A 6 -38.89 3.67 -23.49
CA ARG A 6 -37.76 4.61 -23.50
C ARG A 6 -36.91 4.40 -22.26
N ILE A 7 -35.81 3.67 -22.45
CA ILE A 7 -34.47 3.96 -21.89
C ILE A 7 -34.43 4.35 -20.40
N SER A 8 -34.68 3.40 -19.50
CA SER A 8 -34.09 3.48 -18.16
C SER A 8 -32.72 2.79 -18.13
N SER A 9 -31.82 3.23 -19.02
CA SER A 9 -30.39 3.27 -18.66
C SER A 9 -30.24 4.37 -17.61
N PHE A 10 -30.82 4.11 -16.44
CA PHE A 10 -30.64 4.91 -15.24
C PHE A 10 -29.13 4.94 -15.02
N CYS A 11 -28.53 6.12 -14.92
CA CYS A 11 -27.16 6.28 -14.46
C CYS A 11 -27.02 5.52 -13.14
N ARG A 12 -26.59 4.26 -13.20
CA ARG A 12 -26.13 3.57 -12.02
C ARG A 12 -24.86 4.33 -11.65
N PRO A 13 -24.78 4.93 -10.45
CA PRO A 13 -23.52 5.49 -10.01
C PRO A 13 -22.44 4.45 -10.27
N GLY A 14 -21.33 4.85 -10.88
CA GLY A 14 -20.19 3.97 -11.05
C GLY A 14 -19.78 3.35 -9.71
N PRO A 15 -18.97 2.28 -9.71
CA PRO A 15 -18.47 1.71 -8.47
C PRO A 15 -17.85 2.82 -7.60
N ARG A 16 -18.10 2.73 -6.29
CA ARG A 16 -17.51 3.69 -5.33
C ARG A 16 -15.98 3.52 -5.40
N LYS A 17 -15.25 4.62 -5.47
CA LYS A 17 -13.79 4.58 -5.55
C LYS A 17 -13.17 4.73 -4.17
N VAL A 18 -12.24 3.86 -3.84
CA VAL A 18 -11.55 3.83 -2.54
C VAL A 18 -10.05 3.71 -2.77
N ASP A 19 -9.28 4.57 -2.13
CA ASP A 19 -7.82 4.48 -2.11
C ASP A 19 -7.37 4.22 -0.67
N VAL A 20 -6.58 3.17 -0.46
CA VAL A 20 -6.09 2.75 0.85
C VAL A 20 -4.57 2.85 0.86
N LEU A 21 -4.02 3.53 1.84
CA LEU A 21 -2.58 3.54 2.13
C LEU A 21 -2.33 2.82 3.45
N PHE A 22 -1.58 1.74 3.40
CA PHE A 22 -1.01 1.14 4.60
C PHE A 22 0.35 1.75 4.87
N VAL A 23 0.52 2.26 6.08
CA VAL A 23 1.83 2.59 6.63
C VAL A 23 2.11 1.58 7.72
N VAL A 24 3.12 0.76 7.49
CA VAL A 24 3.44 -0.37 8.35
C VAL A 24 4.82 -0.17 8.95
N ASP A 25 4.85 -0.21 10.26
CA ASP A 25 6.05 -0.29 11.08
C ASP A 25 6.80 -1.60 10.79
N ASP A 26 8.09 -1.48 10.49
CA ASP A 26 8.96 -2.61 10.21
C ASP A 26 10.14 -2.70 11.18
N SER A 27 9.98 -2.13 12.38
CA SER A 27 10.89 -2.27 13.52
C SER A 27 10.94 -3.71 14.05
N SER A 28 11.93 -3.97 14.89
CA SER A 28 12.16 -5.30 15.45
C SER A 28 11.12 -5.71 16.51
N SER A 29 10.49 -4.74 17.19
CA SER A 29 9.44 -4.96 18.19
C SER A 29 8.17 -5.58 17.59
N MET A 30 7.89 -5.27 16.32
CA MET A 30 6.76 -5.78 15.54
C MET A 30 6.86 -7.28 15.17
N ALA A 31 7.80 -8.04 15.73
CA ALA A 31 8.04 -9.44 15.36
C ALA A 31 6.82 -10.35 15.54
N ASP A 32 6.08 -10.20 16.65
CA ASP A 32 4.87 -11.00 16.91
C ASP A 32 3.70 -10.54 16.01
N GLU A 33 3.63 -9.23 15.75
CA GLU A 33 2.64 -8.55 14.91
C GLU A 33 2.82 -8.89 13.42
N ALA A 34 4.05 -9.07 12.94
CA ALA A 34 4.35 -9.39 11.55
C ALA A 34 3.61 -10.65 11.09
N ALA A 35 3.59 -11.68 11.92
CA ALA A 35 2.87 -12.92 11.64
C ALA A 35 1.34 -12.72 11.67
N LEU A 36 0.82 -11.86 12.56
CA LEU A 36 -0.61 -11.52 12.60
C LEU A 36 -1.03 -10.74 11.36
N LEU A 37 -0.22 -9.78 10.93
CA LEU A 37 -0.46 -8.99 9.72
C LEU A 37 -0.47 -9.88 8.48
N ALA A 38 0.55 -10.74 8.33
CA ALA A 38 0.67 -11.67 7.21
C ALA A 38 -0.54 -12.61 7.10
N ARG A 39 -1.05 -13.13 8.22
CA ARG A 39 -2.24 -14.01 8.23
C ARG A 39 -3.53 -13.30 7.83
N ASN A 40 -3.63 -11.98 8.02
CA ASN A 40 -4.87 -11.22 7.81
C ASN A 40 -4.89 -10.38 6.52
N ALA A 41 -3.75 -10.25 5.84
CA ALA A 41 -3.64 -9.50 4.58
C ALA A 41 -4.59 -10.03 3.48
N ALA A 42 -4.60 -11.34 3.22
CA ALA A 42 -5.49 -11.93 2.21
C ALA A 42 -6.98 -11.85 2.61
N PRO A 43 -7.38 -12.22 3.84
CA PRO A 43 -8.74 -12.01 4.34
C PRO A 43 -9.24 -10.57 4.17
N PHE A 44 -8.41 -9.57 4.46
CA PHE A 44 -8.75 -8.16 4.25
C PHE A 44 -8.99 -7.85 2.77
N GLY A 45 -8.12 -8.33 1.88
CA GLY A 45 -8.31 -8.21 0.43
C GLY A 45 -9.64 -8.80 -0.05
N HIS A 46 -10.05 -9.97 0.47
CA HIS A 46 -11.35 -10.57 0.15
C HIS A 46 -12.53 -9.72 0.59
N VAL A 47 -12.44 -9.02 1.72
CA VAL A 47 -13.49 -8.10 2.17
C VAL A 47 -13.59 -6.91 1.21
N LEU A 48 -12.47 -6.35 0.76
CA LEU A 48 -12.47 -5.21 -0.18
C LEU A 48 -13.06 -5.56 -1.54
N THR A 49 -12.89 -6.80 -2.00
CA THR A 49 -13.30 -7.26 -3.33
C THR A 49 -14.56 -8.12 -3.33
N ALA A 50 -15.24 -8.21 -2.19
CA ALA A 50 -16.48 -8.96 -2.10
C ALA A 50 -17.53 -8.41 -3.10
N PRO A 51 -18.28 -9.28 -3.83
CA PRO A 51 -19.15 -8.84 -4.92
C PRO A 51 -20.23 -7.83 -4.52
N ASP A 52 -20.65 -7.83 -3.25
CA ASP A 52 -21.64 -6.93 -2.68
C ASP A 52 -21.07 -5.58 -2.23
N VAL A 53 -19.74 -5.45 -2.11
CA VAL A 53 -19.06 -4.18 -1.78
C VAL A 53 -19.04 -3.25 -3.00
N GLY A 54 -18.72 -3.78 -4.19
CA GLY A 54 -18.84 -3.08 -5.46
C GLY A 54 -18.02 -1.79 -5.55
N VAL A 55 -16.76 -1.85 -5.13
CA VAL A 55 -15.82 -0.71 -5.15
C VAL A 55 -14.72 -0.90 -6.18
N ASP A 56 -14.25 0.22 -6.74
CA ASP A 56 -12.97 0.28 -7.44
C ASP A 56 -11.91 0.68 -6.42
N VAL A 57 -11.03 -0.24 -6.07
CA VAL A 57 -10.05 -0.04 -4.99
C VAL A 57 -8.64 0.08 -5.53
N ARG A 58 -7.85 0.98 -4.93
CA ARG A 58 -6.38 0.97 -5.03
C ARG A 58 -5.80 0.82 -3.64
N VAL A 59 -4.74 0.03 -3.52
CA VAL A 59 -4.03 -0.19 -2.26
C VAL A 59 -2.54 0.03 -2.48
N ALA A 60 -1.98 0.94 -1.70
CA ALA A 60 -0.56 1.22 -1.62
C ALA A 60 -0.04 0.84 -0.23
N VAL A 61 1.23 0.47 -0.14
CA VAL A 61 1.90 0.12 1.11
C VAL A 61 3.22 0.88 1.18
N THR A 62 3.51 1.50 2.31
CA THR A 62 4.81 2.11 2.64
C THR A 62 5.23 1.67 4.03
N ARG A 63 6.53 1.80 4.33
CA ARG A 63 7.07 1.65 5.68
C ARG A 63 6.85 2.90 6.52
N GLY A 64 6.85 2.75 7.84
CA GLY A 64 6.70 3.82 8.82
C GLY A 64 7.98 4.55 9.22
N GLY A 65 9.16 4.00 8.88
CA GLY A 65 10.46 4.48 9.34
C GLY A 65 10.70 5.98 9.20
N ALA A 66 11.34 6.56 10.21
CA ALA A 66 11.65 7.97 10.29
C ALA A 66 12.68 8.41 9.22
N ARG A 67 12.74 9.71 8.94
CA ARG A 67 13.63 10.26 7.90
C ARG A 67 15.11 10.04 8.25
N GLU A 68 15.42 10.02 9.54
CA GLU A 68 16.76 9.87 10.11
C GLU A 68 17.34 8.47 9.85
N CYS A 69 16.48 7.49 9.58
CA CYS A 69 16.84 6.11 9.25
C CYS A 69 17.46 5.97 7.86
N GLY A 70 17.38 7.02 7.03
CA GLY A 70 17.71 6.96 5.62
C GLY A 70 16.61 6.29 4.81
N GLY A 71 16.86 6.11 3.51
CA GLY A 71 15.84 5.68 2.57
C GLY A 71 14.87 6.79 2.15
N GLU A 72 13.91 6.42 1.33
CA GLU A 72 12.95 7.37 0.77
C GLU A 72 11.63 7.33 1.56
N LEU A 73 11.46 8.27 2.49
CA LEU A 73 10.25 8.38 3.31
C LEU A 73 8.99 8.40 2.43
N GLY A 74 8.03 7.53 2.76
CA GLY A 74 6.76 7.42 2.04
C GLY A 74 6.85 6.79 0.64
N ALA A 75 8.01 6.25 0.25
CA ALA A 75 8.12 5.49 -1.00
C ALA A 75 7.26 4.22 -0.92
N LEU A 76 6.49 3.98 -1.98
CA LEU A 76 5.59 2.83 -2.04
C LEU A 76 6.37 1.54 -2.35
N LEU A 77 5.98 0.46 -1.69
CA LEU A 77 6.46 -0.88 -1.97
C LEU A 77 5.88 -1.39 -3.30
N ASP A 78 6.76 -1.97 -4.11
CA ASP A 78 6.44 -2.56 -5.43
C ASP A 78 7.01 -3.97 -5.61
N ILE A 79 7.44 -4.60 -4.52
CA ILE A 79 8.12 -5.89 -4.54
C ILE A 79 7.56 -6.84 -3.48
N THR A 80 7.47 -8.13 -3.79
CA THR A 80 6.89 -9.13 -2.89
C THR A 80 7.77 -9.32 -1.65
N CYS A 81 7.16 -9.70 -0.53
CA CYS A 81 7.87 -10.04 0.69
C CYS A 81 8.86 -11.21 0.49
N ARG A 82 8.59 -12.12 -0.46
CA ARG A 82 9.46 -13.28 -0.75
C ARG A 82 10.79 -12.87 -1.38
N GLN A 83 10.81 -11.74 -2.09
CA GLN A 83 12.04 -11.16 -2.63
C GLN A 83 12.80 -10.31 -1.60
N ARG A 84 12.18 -10.04 -0.44
CA ARG A 84 12.71 -9.23 0.66
C ARG A 84 12.95 -10.06 1.92
N GLY A 85 13.22 -11.36 1.79
CA GLY A 85 13.28 -12.29 2.93
C GLY A 85 14.23 -11.85 4.05
N GLU A 86 15.33 -11.18 3.75
CA GLU A 86 16.27 -10.69 4.78
C GLU A 86 15.68 -9.58 5.66
N GLU A 87 14.65 -8.86 5.20
CA GLU A 87 13.96 -7.84 5.99
C GLU A 87 13.06 -8.45 7.07
N PHE A 88 12.84 -9.77 7.05
CA PHE A 88 12.05 -10.50 8.05
C PHE A 88 12.94 -11.15 9.13
N ARG A 89 14.18 -10.69 9.26
CA ARG A 89 15.13 -11.21 10.22
C ARG A 89 15.94 -10.09 10.87
N THR A 90 16.13 -10.19 12.17
CA THR A 90 17.06 -9.37 12.95
C THR A 90 18.12 -10.27 13.56
N ASP A 91 19.38 -10.00 13.24
CA ASP A 91 20.51 -10.79 13.76
C ASP A 91 21.03 -10.26 15.11
N VAL A 92 20.64 -9.03 15.46
CA VAL A 92 21.06 -8.33 16.68
C VAL A 92 19.81 -7.87 17.41
N PRO A 93 19.70 -8.09 18.74
CA PRO A 93 18.65 -7.49 19.54
C PRO A 93 18.68 -5.96 19.46
N SER A 94 17.53 -5.34 19.23
CA SER A 94 17.31 -3.88 19.21
C SER A 94 16.07 -3.54 20.05
N ASP A 95 16.09 -2.38 20.70
CA ASP A 95 14.98 -1.79 21.47
C ASP A 95 14.08 -2.76 22.28
N GLY A 96 14.70 -3.72 22.95
CA GLY A 96 14.01 -4.67 23.83
C GLY A 96 13.47 -5.92 23.12
N ALA A 97 13.55 -5.97 21.78
CA ALA A 97 13.27 -7.15 20.98
C ALA A 97 14.52 -8.05 20.86
N PRO A 98 14.37 -9.38 20.99
CA PRO A 98 15.45 -10.31 20.70
C PRO A 98 15.70 -10.43 19.19
N ALA A 99 16.85 -10.98 18.82
CA ALA A 99 17.07 -11.45 17.45
C ALA A 99 15.96 -12.45 17.06
N ALA A 100 15.34 -12.22 15.90
CA ALA A 100 14.19 -12.98 15.43
C ALA A 100 14.31 -13.30 13.94
N ASP A 101 13.73 -14.42 13.51
CA ASP A 101 13.57 -14.78 12.10
C ASP A 101 12.11 -15.18 11.90
N VAL A 102 11.35 -14.27 11.30
CA VAL A 102 9.91 -14.41 11.08
C VAL A 102 9.58 -14.65 9.61
N ARG A 103 10.56 -15.05 8.76
CA ARG A 103 10.32 -15.28 7.32
C ARG A 103 9.18 -16.25 7.05
N ALA A 104 9.18 -17.36 7.76
CA ALA A 104 8.19 -18.42 7.58
C ALA A 104 6.77 -17.92 7.84
N ASP A 105 6.52 -17.33 9.01
CA ASP A 105 5.18 -16.95 9.45
C ASP A 105 4.77 -15.52 9.05
N GLY A 106 5.75 -14.63 8.84
CA GLY A 106 5.58 -13.24 8.44
C GLY A 106 5.53 -13.02 6.93
N CYS A 107 5.88 -14.01 6.10
CA CYS A 107 5.75 -13.92 4.65
C CYS A 107 5.41 -15.24 3.98
N GLU A 108 6.24 -16.27 4.12
CA GLU A 108 6.20 -17.47 3.27
C GLU A 108 4.91 -18.30 3.42
N ALA A 109 4.34 -18.33 4.62
CA ALA A 109 3.10 -19.05 4.90
C ALA A 109 1.86 -18.43 4.21
N SER A 110 1.90 -17.12 3.94
CA SER A 110 0.76 -16.37 3.37
C SER A 110 0.97 -15.99 1.91
N CYS A 111 2.20 -15.67 1.51
CA CYS A 111 2.50 -15.20 0.17
C CYS A 111 2.86 -16.35 -0.77
N THR A 112 2.10 -16.49 -1.86
CA THR A 112 2.33 -17.52 -2.89
C THR A 112 2.99 -16.98 -4.15
N LEU A 113 3.14 -15.65 -4.28
CA LEU A 113 3.71 -15.00 -5.46
C LEU A 113 5.22 -14.76 -5.26
N ASP A 114 6.04 -15.21 -6.21
CA ASP A 114 7.49 -14.95 -6.17
C ASP A 114 7.85 -13.52 -6.62
N ALA A 115 7.05 -12.94 -7.51
CA ALA A 115 7.21 -11.58 -8.01
C ALA A 115 5.87 -11.00 -8.44
N PHE A 116 5.77 -9.67 -8.48
CA PHE A 116 4.67 -8.99 -9.15
C PHE A 116 4.96 -8.92 -10.64
N GLY A 117 4.03 -9.43 -11.46
CA GLY A 117 4.19 -9.55 -12.91
C GLY A 117 4.04 -10.99 -13.39
N GLY A 118 3.02 -11.24 -14.22
CA GLY A 118 2.94 -12.47 -15.02
C GLY A 118 3.85 -12.38 -16.25
N PRO A 119 4.03 -13.47 -17.03
CA PRO A 119 4.78 -13.41 -18.28
C PRO A 119 4.23 -12.28 -19.17
N LEU A 120 5.14 -11.45 -19.68
CA LEU A 120 4.82 -10.35 -20.58
C LEU A 120 3.95 -10.85 -21.75
N PRO A 121 2.97 -10.08 -22.25
CA PRO A 121 2.43 -10.34 -23.58
C PRO A 121 3.58 -10.34 -24.60
N PRO A 122 3.52 -11.18 -25.66
CA PRO A 122 4.60 -11.24 -26.66
C PRO A 122 4.91 -9.84 -27.19
N PRO A 123 6.19 -9.50 -27.44
CA PRO A 123 6.60 -8.15 -27.78
C PRO A 123 5.93 -7.71 -29.09
N SER A 124 4.91 -6.86 -28.99
CA SER A 124 4.38 -6.13 -30.13
C SER A 124 5.23 -4.89 -30.36
N LEU A 125 6.25 -4.99 -31.23
CA LEU A 125 6.98 -3.95 -31.99
C LEU A 125 7.28 -2.56 -31.36
N VAL A 126 7.16 -2.41 -30.06
CA VAL A 126 7.45 -1.17 -29.33
C VAL A 126 8.24 -1.58 -28.10
N ASP A 127 9.46 -1.09 -28.02
CA ASP A 127 10.29 -1.13 -26.82
C ASP A 127 9.61 -0.29 -25.73
N ILE A 128 8.57 -0.85 -25.11
CA ILE A 128 8.04 -0.30 -23.86
C ILE A 128 9.03 -0.80 -22.80
N PRO A 129 9.69 0.10 -22.04
CA PRO A 129 10.51 -0.32 -20.92
C PRO A 129 9.68 -1.25 -20.03
N GLU A 130 10.37 -2.25 -19.49
CA GLU A 130 9.87 -3.28 -18.57
C GLU A 130 9.46 -2.62 -17.24
N SER A 131 8.48 -1.72 -17.29
CA SER A 131 7.91 -1.05 -16.14
C SER A 131 7.10 -2.10 -15.38
N ALA A 132 7.44 -2.31 -14.10
CA ALA A 132 6.74 -3.19 -13.16
C ALA A 132 5.28 -2.81 -12.90
N GLY A 133 4.67 -1.96 -13.74
CA GLY A 133 3.43 -1.27 -13.45
C GLY A 133 3.65 -0.16 -12.43
N PRO A 134 2.58 0.58 -12.08
CA PRO A 134 2.64 1.53 -10.98
C PRO A 134 2.82 0.82 -9.62
N PRO A 135 3.45 1.44 -8.60
CA PRO A 135 3.75 0.83 -7.30
C PRO A 135 2.52 0.78 -6.36
N TRP A 136 1.38 0.34 -6.88
CA TRP A 136 0.16 0.10 -6.10
C TRP A 136 -0.68 -1.00 -6.72
N LEU A 137 -1.37 -1.75 -5.87
CA LEU A 137 -2.37 -2.73 -6.28
C LEU A 137 -3.66 -2.02 -6.65
N ALA A 138 -4.40 -2.57 -7.61
CA ALA A 138 -5.71 -2.05 -7.95
C ALA A 138 -6.66 -3.17 -8.35
N GLU A 139 -7.92 -3.04 -7.97
CA GLU A 139 -9.01 -3.81 -8.55
C GLU A 139 -10.06 -2.83 -9.07
N LEU A 140 -10.23 -2.82 -10.39
CA LEU A 140 -11.09 -1.89 -11.11
C LEU A 140 -12.13 -2.68 -11.87
N HIS A 141 -13.41 -2.38 -11.65
CA HIS A 141 -14.52 -3.10 -12.24
C HIS A 141 -14.44 -4.62 -11.99
N GLY A 142 -13.96 -5.01 -10.80
CA GLY A 142 -13.76 -6.41 -10.41
C GLY A 142 -12.64 -7.13 -11.16
N GLN A 143 -11.67 -6.40 -11.71
CA GLN A 143 -10.51 -6.96 -12.41
C GLN A 143 -9.19 -6.42 -11.81
N PRO A 144 -8.20 -7.28 -11.54
CA PRO A 144 -6.92 -6.85 -11.00
C PRO A 144 -6.10 -6.03 -12.02
N SER A 145 -5.43 -5.00 -11.52
CA SER A 145 -4.59 -4.08 -12.27
C SER A 145 -3.55 -3.40 -11.39
N GLY A 146 -2.74 -2.52 -11.97
CA GLY A 146 -1.62 -1.87 -11.28
C GLY A 146 -0.41 -2.80 -11.20
N LEU A 147 0.20 -2.87 -10.03
CA LEU A 147 1.40 -3.62 -9.72
C LEU A 147 1.26 -5.14 -10.00
N SER A 148 0.09 -5.72 -9.75
CA SER A 148 -0.14 -7.15 -9.90
C SER A 148 -1.36 -7.46 -10.77
N ARG A 149 -1.31 -8.59 -11.47
CA ARG A 149 -2.45 -9.17 -12.20
C ARG A 149 -3.07 -10.37 -11.47
N ALA A 150 -2.51 -10.77 -10.34
CA ALA A 150 -3.13 -11.75 -9.45
C ALA A 150 -4.31 -11.11 -8.70
N PRO A 151 -5.22 -11.90 -8.10
CA PRO A 151 -6.29 -11.38 -7.24
C PRO A 151 -5.74 -10.42 -6.17
N LEU A 152 -6.54 -9.41 -5.79
CA LEU A 152 -6.10 -8.40 -4.81
C LEU A 152 -5.70 -9.05 -3.47
N ALA A 153 -6.44 -10.05 -3.02
CA ALA A 153 -6.15 -10.78 -1.78
C ALA A 153 -4.77 -11.44 -1.81
N ASP A 154 -4.45 -12.18 -2.88
CA ASP A 154 -3.16 -12.84 -3.04
C ASP A 154 -2.02 -11.83 -3.15
N SER A 155 -2.28 -10.72 -3.85
CA SER A 155 -1.28 -9.66 -4.02
C SER A 155 -1.01 -8.91 -2.71
N LEU A 156 -2.06 -8.64 -1.91
CA LEU A 156 -1.93 -8.04 -0.58
C LEU A 156 -1.19 -8.96 0.39
N ALA A 157 -1.45 -10.27 0.35
CA ALA A 157 -0.72 -11.25 1.14
C ALA A 157 0.79 -11.22 0.89
N CYS A 158 1.20 -10.75 -0.30
CA CYS A 158 2.59 -10.63 -0.71
C CYS A 158 3.18 -9.23 -0.57
N LEU A 159 2.36 -8.17 -0.50
CA LEU A 159 2.83 -6.78 -0.44
C LEU A 159 2.80 -6.21 0.97
N LEU A 160 1.73 -6.51 1.73
CA LEU A 160 1.46 -5.90 3.03
C LEU A 160 2.45 -6.32 4.14
N PRO A 161 3.01 -7.55 4.15
CA PRO A 161 4.08 -7.85 5.07
C PRO A 161 5.36 -7.08 4.71
N VAL A 162 5.79 -6.19 5.60
CA VAL A 162 6.92 -5.28 5.35
C VAL A 162 8.24 -5.76 5.94
N GLY A 163 8.22 -6.60 6.97
CA GLY A 163 9.43 -7.08 7.65
C GLY A 163 9.49 -6.61 9.10
N ILE A 164 10.63 -6.86 9.73
CA ILE A 164 11.01 -6.50 11.11
C ILE A 164 12.45 -5.98 11.21
N GLY A 165 13.14 -5.86 10.07
CA GLY A 165 14.54 -5.46 9.97
C GLY A 165 14.72 -4.02 9.49
N GLY A 166 13.66 -3.21 9.61
CA GLY A 166 13.61 -1.82 9.21
C GLY A 166 14.16 -0.89 10.27
N CYS A 167 13.56 0.29 10.39
CA CYS A 167 14.02 1.25 11.37
C CYS A 167 13.44 0.98 12.75
N GLU A 168 14.21 1.22 13.81
CA GLU A 168 13.69 1.22 15.19
C GLU A 168 13.13 2.59 15.61
N GLN A 169 13.24 3.58 14.72
CA GLN A 169 12.73 4.94 14.92
C GLN A 169 11.66 5.16 13.85
N GLU A 170 10.40 5.16 14.28
CA GLU A 170 9.27 5.23 13.37
C GLU A 170 8.64 6.63 13.34
N SER A 171 8.02 6.98 12.22
CA SER A 171 7.31 8.24 12.02
C SER A 171 6.14 8.00 11.06
N PRO A 172 5.16 7.16 11.46
CA PRO A 172 4.15 6.62 10.56
C PRO A 172 3.25 7.70 9.95
N LEU A 173 2.95 8.78 10.67
CA LEU A 173 2.16 9.89 10.15
C LEU A 173 3.00 10.74 9.19
N SER A 174 4.29 10.95 9.45
CA SER A 174 5.18 11.61 8.49
C SER A 174 5.40 10.79 7.22
N ALA A 175 5.53 9.46 7.33
CA ALA A 175 5.59 8.55 6.19
C ALA A 175 4.31 8.61 5.35
N MET A 176 3.14 8.63 6.00
CA MET A 176 1.85 8.79 5.32
C MET A 176 1.78 10.10 4.52
N LEU A 177 2.16 11.22 5.16
CA LEU A 177 2.13 12.54 4.50
C LEU A 177 3.12 12.61 3.34
N ALA A 178 4.29 11.98 3.48
CA ALA A 178 5.27 11.87 2.40
C ALA A 178 4.71 11.06 1.22
N ALA A 179 4.08 9.91 1.46
CA ALA A 179 3.46 9.10 0.41
C ALA A 179 2.33 9.84 -0.32
N ILE A 180 1.57 10.68 0.38
CA ILE A 180 0.58 11.58 -0.24
C ILE A 180 1.28 12.66 -1.07
N ALA A 181 2.32 13.31 -0.54
CA ALA A 181 3.05 14.33 -1.29
C ALA A 181 3.65 13.78 -2.60
N ARG A 182 4.22 12.57 -2.54
CA ARG A 182 4.75 11.84 -3.71
C ARG A 182 3.66 11.52 -4.73
N SER A 183 2.43 11.26 -4.29
CA SER A 183 1.30 11.04 -5.21
C SER A 183 0.97 12.26 -6.08
N LEU A 184 1.40 13.45 -5.67
CA LEU A 184 1.13 14.72 -6.33
C LEU A 184 2.29 15.19 -7.21
N ASP A 185 3.47 14.57 -7.10
CA ASP A 185 4.66 14.92 -7.89
C ASP A 185 4.70 14.08 -9.17
N ALA A 186 4.60 14.73 -10.33
CA ALA A 186 4.53 14.08 -11.63
C ALA A 186 5.80 13.29 -12.01
N GLU A 187 6.93 13.57 -11.35
CA GLU A 187 8.20 12.89 -11.60
C GLU A 187 8.41 11.70 -10.64
N ASP A 188 7.53 11.50 -9.65
CA ASP A 188 7.63 10.40 -8.69
C ASP A 188 6.95 9.13 -9.21
N PRO A 189 7.52 7.92 -9.00
CA PRO A 189 6.86 6.67 -9.35
C PRO A 189 5.47 6.47 -8.72
N ALA A 190 5.20 7.08 -7.57
CA ALA A 190 3.91 7.04 -6.89
C ALA A 190 2.87 8.02 -7.50
N TYR A 191 3.24 8.82 -8.50
CA TYR A 191 2.34 9.81 -9.08
C TYR A 191 1.00 9.22 -9.50
N GLY A 192 -0.09 9.84 -9.06
CA GLY A 192 -1.44 9.46 -9.47
C GLY A 192 -1.95 8.15 -8.86
N TRP A 193 -1.29 7.60 -7.83
CA TRP A 193 -1.82 6.45 -7.08
C TRP A 193 -3.16 6.81 -6.41
N MET A 194 -3.25 8.00 -5.83
CA MET A 194 -4.45 8.55 -5.20
C MET A 194 -5.31 9.33 -6.22
N ARG A 195 -6.62 9.11 -6.19
CA ARG A 195 -7.61 9.69 -7.11
C ARG A 195 -8.38 10.80 -6.42
N GLU A 196 -8.58 11.91 -7.10
CA GLU A 196 -9.33 13.07 -6.58
C GLU A 196 -10.80 12.74 -6.28
N ASP A 197 -11.37 11.74 -6.96
CA ASP A 197 -12.77 11.33 -6.82
C ASP A 197 -12.96 10.04 -6.00
N ALA A 198 -11.93 9.61 -5.27
CA ALA A 198 -11.98 8.48 -4.36
C ALA A 198 -12.02 8.91 -2.89
N SER A 199 -12.61 8.07 -2.04
CA SER A 199 -12.41 8.19 -0.59
C SER A 199 -11.03 7.64 -0.21
N PHE A 200 -10.23 8.45 0.48
CA PHE A 200 -8.92 8.05 0.98
C PHE A 200 -9.00 7.49 2.41
N PHE A 201 -8.33 6.37 2.65
CA PHE A 201 -8.15 5.76 3.96
C PHE A 201 -6.66 5.51 4.24
N GLY A 202 -6.10 6.19 5.23
CA GLY A 202 -4.80 5.86 5.78
C GLY A 202 -4.94 4.86 6.93
N VAL A 203 -4.21 3.77 6.88
CA VAL A 203 -4.16 2.74 7.93
C VAL A 203 -2.73 2.69 8.46
N LEU A 204 -2.56 3.05 9.73
CA LEU A 204 -1.28 2.97 10.43
C LEU A 204 -1.27 1.68 11.25
N ILE A 205 -0.24 0.85 11.08
CA ILE A 205 -0.01 -0.38 11.82
C ILE A 205 1.37 -0.25 12.44
N THR A 206 1.42 0.00 13.74
CA THR A 206 2.64 0.37 14.47
C THR A 206 2.40 0.18 15.96
N ASP A 207 3.43 -0.24 16.68
CA ASP A 207 3.51 -0.17 18.14
C ASP A 207 4.40 0.99 18.63
N GLU A 208 4.95 1.76 17.69
CA GLU A 208 5.82 2.90 17.93
C GLU A 208 5.09 4.26 17.93
N ASP A 209 5.77 5.26 18.48
CA ASP A 209 5.31 6.65 18.52
C ASP A 209 5.70 7.42 17.26
N GLU A 210 4.99 8.52 16.99
CA GLU A 210 5.40 9.50 15.98
C GLU A 210 6.49 10.41 16.55
N ILE A 211 7.68 10.37 15.97
CA ILE A 211 8.84 11.11 16.48
C ILE A 211 9.20 12.35 15.65
N ASP A 212 8.58 12.61 14.50
CA ASP A 212 8.92 13.77 13.65
C ASP A 212 8.54 15.09 14.36
N PRO A 213 9.53 15.88 14.83
CA PRO A 213 9.26 17.11 15.56
C PRO A 213 8.71 18.23 14.65
N GLN A 214 8.80 18.09 13.33
CA GLN A 214 8.32 19.06 12.35
C GLN A 214 6.85 18.83 11.98
N LEU A 215 6.29 17.68 12.31
CA LEU A 215 4.90 17.34 11.98
C LEU A 215 3.88 18.37 12.48
N PRO A 216 3.97 18.93 13.71
CA PRO A 216 3.05 19.99 14.16
C PRO A 216 3.14 21.26 13.30
N LEU A 217 4.32 21.59 12.77
CA LEU A 217 4.54 22.75 11.92
C LEU A 217 3.98 22.53 10.51
N ILE A 218 4.19 21.34 9.94
CA ILE A 218 3.65 20.95 8.64
C ILE A 218 2.12 20.92 8.69
N ALA A 219 1.54 20.30 9.73
CA ALA A 219 0.10 20.27 9.94
C ALA A 219 -0.46 21.69 10.09
N ALA A 220 0.19 22.57 10.86
CA ALA A 220 -0.26 23.95 11.03
C ALA A 220 -0.16 24.78 9.73
N ALA A 221 0.88 24.59 8.91
CA ALA A 221 1.05 25.28 7.64
C ALA A 221 -0.04 24.87 6.63
N ARG A 222 -0.30 23.56 6.48
CA ARG A 222 -1.34 23.04 5.58
C ARG A 222 -2.75 23.37 6.06
N LEU A 223 -3.01 23.36 7.37
CA LEU A 223 -4.30 23.78 7.91
C LEU A 223 -4.57 25.26 7.62
N ARG A 224 -3.54 26.11 7.66
CA ARG A 224 -3.67 27.53 7.27
C ARG A 224 -3.96 27.72 5.79
N GLU A 225 -3.31 26.95 4.92
CA GLU A 225 -3.61 26.99 3.49
C GLU A 225 -5.06 26.57 3.21
N LEU A 226 -5.53 25.47 3.82
CA LEU A 226 -6.93 25.02 3.69
C LEU A 226 -7.96 26.01 4.27
N LEU A 227 -7.60 26.74 5.34
CA LEU A 227 -8.45 27.77 5.92
C LEU A 227 -8.39 29.10 5.17
N ALA A 228 -7.34 29.36 4.37
CA ALA A 228 -7.23 30.53 3.52
C ALA A 228 -8.08 30.44 2.23
N PHE A 229 -8.62 29.25 1.91
CA PHE A 229 -9.60 29.02 0.86
C PHE A 229 -11.06 29.17 1.32
N LYS A 230 -11.30 29.73 2.51
CA LYS A 230 -12.64 30.11 3.00
C LYS A 230 -12.84 31.63 3.04
#